data_AF-A0A1V2RJL9-F1
#
_entry.id   AF-A0A1V2RJL9-F1
#
_cell.length_a   1.000
_cell.length_b   1.000
_cell.length_c   1.000
_cell.angle_alpha   90.00
_cell.angle_beta   90.00
_cell.angle_gamma   90.00
#
_symmetry.space_group_name_H-M   'P 1'
#
loop_
_entity.id
_entity.type
_entity.pdbx_description
1 polymer ?
#
loop_
_entity_poly.entity_id
_entity_poly.type
_entity_poly.pdbx_seq_one_letter_code
_entity_poly.pdbx_strand_id
1 'polypeptide(L)'
;MDTRVLRAVGVATAVYGLAVAARPALLAKPSGLAGPGGRTGAEVRTALRPLGLREAASGLALALAPEGPALRTAAALRLAADVGDAALLGATLPGRLRRRGAVAVSLGWGALTAAGLLLPGGQRELPGVAGWLTDRHDGEGRTQWSASWRWAGTCRRGRTTS
;
A
#
# COMPACT_ATOMS: atom_id res chain seq x y z
N MET A 1 2.41 8.44 11.09
CA MET A 1 2.09 7.35 10.16
C MET A 1 1.22 6.33 10.87
N ASP A 2 -0.02 6.16 10.43
CA ASP A 2 -0.94 5.12 10.86
C ASP A 2 -0.72 3.86 10.01
N THR A 3 0.09 2.95 10.55
CA THR A 3 0.40 1.68 9.88
C THR A 3 -0.85 0.84 9.62
N ARG A 4 -1.87 0.88 10.50
CA ARG A 4 -3.07 0.05 10.36
C ARG A 4 -3.88 0.46 9.14
N VAL A 5 -4.05 1.76 8.94
CA VAL A 5 -4.69 2.31 7.74
C VAL A 5 -3.91 1.89 6.49
N LEU A 6 -2.58 2.05 6.47
CA LEU A 6 -1.76 1.65 5.33
C LEU A 6 -1.86 0.15 5.03
N ARG A 7 -1.86 -0.71 6.06
CA ARG A 7 -2.06 -2.16 5.86
C ARG A 7 -3.43 -2.47 5.30
N ALA A 8 -4.48 -1.86 5.83
CA ALA A 8 -5.84 -2.08 5.37
C ALA A 8 -6.00 -1.67 3.89
N VAL A 9 -5.47 -0.50 3.52
CA VAL A 9 -5.42 -0.04 2.13
C VAL A 9 -4.64 -1.03 1.26
N GLY A 10 -3.48 -1.49 1.72
CA GLY A 10 -2.64 -2.46 1.02
C GLY A 10 -3.37 -3.79 0.74
N VAL A 11 -4.01 -4.36 1.76
CA VAL A 11 -4.79 -5.61 1.63
C VAL A 11 -5.96 -5.42 0.66
N ALA A 12 -6.74 -4.36 0.81
CA ALA A 12 -7.87 -4.08 -0.07
C ALA A 12 -7.43 -3.91 -1.53
N THR A 13 -6.34 -3.17 -1.76
CA THR A 13 -5.73 -2.99 -3.07
C THR A 13 -5.24 -4.33 -3.64
N ALA A 14 -4.58 -5.16 -2.82
CA ALA A 14 -4.06 -6.46 -3.24
C ALA A 14 -5.18 -7.38 -3.72
N VAL A 15 -6.23 -7.51 -2.92
CA VAL A 15 -7.40 -8.34 -3.22
C VAL A 15 -8.11 -7.84 -4.49
N TYR A 16 -8.33 -6.53 -4.60
CA TYR A 16 -8.98 -5.96 -5.76
C TYR A 16 -8.14 -6.13 -7.04
N GLY A 17 -6.82 -5.90 -6.96
CA GLY A 17 -5.89 -6.12 -8.08
C GLY A 17 -5.93 -7.55 -8.59
N LEU A 18 -5.89 -8.54 -7.69
CA LEU A 18 -6.03 -9.96 -8.04
C LEU A 18 -7.39 -10.27 -8.67
N ALA A 19 -8.46 -9.70 -8.13
CA ALA A 19 -9.80 -9.87 -8.68
C ALA A 19 -9.91 -9.29 -10.10
N VAL A 20 -9.35 -8.11 -10.36
CA VAL A 20 -9.31 -7.49 -11.71
C VAL A 20 -8.44 -8.30 -12.66
N ALA A 21 -7.29 -8.80 -12.21
CA ALA A 21 -6.43 -9.66 -13.03
C ALA A 21 -7.16 -10.95 -13.45
N ALA A 22 -7.87 -11.60 -12.53
CA ALA A 22 -8.66 -12.79 -12.82
C ALA A 22 -9.91 -12.48 -13.67
N ARG A 23 -10.58 -11.36 -13.40
CA ARG A 23 -11.83 -10.93 -14.05
C ARG A 23 -11.77 -9.45 -14.48
N PRO A 24 -11.16 -9.14 -15.64
CA PRO A 24 -10.99 -7.76 -16.13
C PRO A 24 -12.31 -6.97 -16.27
N ALA A 25 -13.43 -7.66 -16.41
CA ALA A 25 -14.76 -7.05 -16.48
C ALA A 25 -15.14 -6.25 -15.22
N LEU A 26 -14.56 -6.57 -14.05
CA LEU A 26 -14.81 -5.85 -12.79
C LEU A 26 -14.42 -4.37 -12.89
N LEU A 27 -13.35 -4.07 -13.61
CA LEU A 27 -12.92 -2.69 -13.87
C LEU A 27 -13.44 -2.17 -15.22
N ALA A 28 -13.46 -3.01 -16.26
CA ALA A 28 -13.82 -2.56 -17.61
C ALA A 28 -15.28 -2.07 -17.70
N LYS A 29 -16.23 -2.74 -17.04
CA LYS A 29 -17.65 -2.36 -17.08
C LYS A 29 -17.93 -0.99 -16.44
N PRO A 30 -17.56 -0.73 -15.17
CA PRO A 30 -17.82 0.58 -14.55
C PRO A 30 -17.06 1.71 -15.25
N SER A 31 -15.88 1.42 -15.81
CA SER A 31 -15.09 2.40 -16.58
C SER A 31 -15.62 2.65 -18.00
N GLY A 32 -16.65 1.91 -18.46
CA GLY A 32 -17.19 2.06 -19.81
C GLY A 32 -16.24 1.55 -20.90
N LEU A 33 -15.29 0.68 -20.55
CA LEU A 33 -14.35 0.01 -21.45
C LEU A 33 -14.87 -1.34 -21.95
N ALA A 34 -16.01 -1.81 -21.43
CA ALA A 34 -16.69 -2.97 -21.97
C ALA A 34 -17.38 -2.62 -23.30
N GLY A 35 -17.25 -3.51 -24.28
CA GLY A 35 -17.91 -3.38 -25.57
C GLY A 35 -19.39 -3.78 -25.54
N PRO A 36 -20.03 -3.90 -26.72
CA PRO A 36 -21.43 -4.28 -26.86
C PRO A 36 -21.77 -5.58 -26.10
N GLY A 37 -22.90 -5.57 -25.38
CA GLY A 37 -23.33 -6.68 -24.53
C GLY A 37 -22.53 -6.84 -23.23
N GLY A 38 -21.74 -5.83 -22.84
CA GLY A 38 -20.97 -5.84 -21.59
C GLY A 38 -19.75 -6.77 -21.60
N ARG A 39 -19.31 -7.23 -22.79
CA ARG A 39 -18.14 -8.07 -22.95
C ARG A 39 -16.86 -7.24 -22.99
N THR A 40 -15.84 -7.66 -22.25
CA THR A 40 -14.52 -7.02 -22.29
C THR A 40 -13.73 -7.55 -23.50
N GLY A 41 -13.35 -6.68 -24.43
CA GLY A 41 -12.58 -7.04 -25.63
C GLY A 41 -11.19 -7.61 -25.31
N ALA A 42 -10.58 -8.32 -26.26
CA ALA A 42 -9.28 -8.96 -26.06
C ALA A 42 -8.19 -7.97 -25.63
N GLU A 43 -8.06 -6.85 -26.32
CA GLU A 43 -7.09 -5.79 -26.00
C GLU A 43 -7.25 -5.24 -24.57
N VAL A 44 -8.48 -4.98 -24.16
CA VAL A 44 -8.77 -4.50 -22.79
C VAL A 44 -8.41 -5.56 -21.75
N ARG A 45 -8.66 -6.85 -22.03
CA ARG A 45 -8.22 -7.93 -21.11
C ARG A 45 -6.70 -8.03 -21.05
N THR A 46 -6.01 -7.91 -22.20
CA THR A 46 -4.55 -7.92 -22.29
C THR A 46 -3.93 -6.77 -21.50
N ALA A 47 -4.52 -5.58 -21.55
CA ALA A 47 -4.06 -4.43 -20.78
C ALA A 47 -4.39 -4.53 -19.27
N LEU A 48 -5.60 -4.95 -18.92
CA LEU A 48 -6.07 -4.93 -17.52
C LEU A 48 -5.52 -6.06 -16.65
N ARG A 49 -5.15 -7.21 -17.24
CA ARG A 49 -4.53 -8.32 -16.50
C ARG A 49 -3.21 -7.92 -15.82
N PRO A 50 -2.18 -7.46 -16.55
CA PRO A 50 -0.92 -7.03 -15.94
C PRO A 50 -1.10 -5.79 -15.07
N LEU A 51 -2.03 -4.88 -15.42
CA LEU A 51 -2.39 -3.76 -14.55
C LEU A 51 -2.88 -4.26 -13.18
N GLY A 52 -3.84 -5.18 -13.16
CA GLY A 52 -4.35 -5.77 -11.92
C GLY A 52 -3.26 -6.48 -11.10
N LEU A 53 -2.32 -7.17 -11.76
CA LEU A 53 -1.17 -7.78 -11.08
C LEU A 53 -0.21 -6.74 -10.48
N ARG A 54 0.02 -5.62 -11.18
CA ARG A 54 0.80 -4.49 -10.66
C ARG A 54 0.14 -3.89 -9.41
N GLU A 55 -1.17 -3.68 -9.46
CA GLU A 55 -1.95 -3.21 -8.31
C GLU A 55 -1.85 -4.21 -7.15
N ALA A 56 -1.93 -5.50 -7.45
CA ALA A 56 -1.79 -6.56 -6.45
C ALA A 56 -0.41 -6.51 -5.76
N ALA A 57 0.67 -6.40 -6.55
CA ALA A 57 2.02 -6.29 -6.04
C ALA A 57 2.24 -5.02 -5.20
N SER A 58 1.73 -3.87 -5.65
CA SER A 58 1.79 -2.61 -4.91
C SER A 58 1.05 -2.70 -3.58
N GLY A 59 -0.16 -3.29 -3.58
CA GLY A 59 -0.94 -3.53 -2.37
C GLY A 59 -0.24 -4.47 -1.39
N LEU A 60 0.36 -5.56 -1.88
CA LEU A 60 1.14 -6.49 -1.05
C LEU A 60 2.38 -5.81 -0.45
N ALA A 61 3.09 -4.98 -1.22
CA ALA A 61 4.20 -4.21 -0.70
C ALA A 61 3.75 -3.30 0.45
N LEU A 62 2.61 -2.61 0.29
CA LEU A 62 2.04 -1.76 1.34
C LEU A 62 1.56 -2.56 2.57
N ALA A 63 1.00 -3.75 2.34
CA ALA A 63 0.50 -4.64 3.39
C ALA A 63 1.61 -5.35 4.19
N LEU A 64 2.78 -5.58 3.58
CA LEU A 64 3.82 -6.45 4.16
C LEU A 64 5.14 -5.73 4.48
N ALA A 65 5.45 -4.60 3.84
CA ALA A 65 6.74 -3.90 4.06
C ALA A 65 6.95 -3.51 5.53
N PRO A 66 8.14 -3.71 6.13
CA PRO A 66 8.38 -3.33 7.52
C PRO A 66 8.17 -1.82 7.76
N GLU A 67 7.80 -1.46 8.99
CA GLU A 67 7.65 -0.06 9.37
C GLU A 67 8.96 0.72 9.16
N GLY A 68 8.83 1.99 8.77
CA GLY A 68 9.96 2.85 8.43
C GLY A 68 10.09 3.11 6.93
N PRO A 69 11.31 3.25 6.38
CA PRO A 69 11.51 3.69 5.00
C PRO A 69 10.84 2.79 3.95
N ALA A 70 10.84 1.47 4.14
CA ALA A 70 10.23 0.54 3.18
C ALA A 70 8.72 0.77 3.04
N LEU A 71 8.00 0.88 4.16
CA LEU A 71 6.57 1.16 4.16
C LEU A 71 6.26 2.56 3.61
N ARG A 72 7.10 3.57 3.89
CA ARG A 72 6.95 4.92 3.31
C ARG A 72 7.11 4.90 1.79
N THR A 73 8.09 4.17 1.28
CA THR A 73 8.29 4.00 -0.18
C THR A 73 7.11 3.29 -0.81
N ALA A 74 6.61 2.21 -0.19
CA ALA A 74 5.41 1.52 -0.68
C ALA A 74 4.19 2.46 -0.71
N ALA A 75 3.99 3.28 0.33
CA ALA A 75 2.91 4.26 0.40
C ALA A 75 3.07 5.36 -0.67
N ALA A 76 4.29 5.86 -0.89
CA ALA A 76 4.56 6.87 -1.91
C ALA A 76 4.29 6.33 -3.32
N LEU A 77 4.70 5.10 -3.62
CA LEU A 77 4.40 4.44 -4.89
C LEU A 77 2.89 4.25 -5.08
N ARG A 78 2.17 3.85 -4.02
CA ARG A 78 0.71 3.72 -4.05
C ARG A 78 0.04 5.06 -4.35
N LEU A 79 0.44 6.12 -3.64
CA LEU A 79 -0.08 7.47 -3.87
C LEU A 79 0.20 7.96 -5.30
N ALA A 80 1.40 7.69 -5.82
CA ALA A 80 1.76 8.02 -7.20
C ALA A 80 0.89 7.26 -8.22
N ALA A 81 0.56 5.98 -7.94
CA ALA A 81 -0.36 5.21 -8.77
C ALA A 81 -1.78 5.80 -8.74
N ASP A 82 -2.30 6.16 -7.56
CA ASP A 82 -3.62 6.78 -7.41
C ASP A 82 -3.72 8.12 -8.18
N VAL A 83 -2.68 8.96 -8.11
CA VAL A 83 -2.62 10.23 -8.85
C VAL A 83 -2.51 9.98 -10.36
N GLY A 84 -1.68 9.01 -10.77
CA GLY A 84 -1.53 8.62 -12.17
C GLY A 84 -2.84 8.13 -12.77
N ASP A 85 -3.60 7.31 -12.04
CA ASP A 85 -4.92 6.82 -12.45
C ASP A 85 -5.92 7.98 -12.56
N ALA A 86 -5.94 8.90 -11.58
CA ALA A 86 -6.80 10.08 -11.65
C ALA A 86 -6.51 10.92 -12.91
N ALA A 87 -5.24 11.18 -13.21
CA ALA A 87 -4.83 11.94 -14.38
C ALA A 87 -5.18 11.21 -15.69
N LEU A 88 -4.82 9.93 -15.81
CA LEU A 88 -5.05 9.13 -17.00
C LEU A 88 -6.54 8.93 -17.26
N LEU A 89 -7.30 8.48 -16.27
CA LEU A 89 -8.73 8.18 -16.43
C LEU A 89 -9.56 9.46 -16.59
N GLY A 90 -9.19 10.54 -15.92
CA GLY A 90 -9.79 11.86 -16.12
C GLY A 90 -9.62 12.38 -17.55
N ALA A 91 -8.48 12.10 -18.18
CA ALA A 91 -8.18 12.52 -19.55
C ALA A 91 -8.83 11.62 -20.62
N THR A 92 -8.89 10.31 -20.36
CA THR A 92 -9.15 9.31 -21.42
C THR A 92 -10.54 8.68 -21.40
N LEU A 93 -11.23 8.59 -20.26
CA LEU A 93 -12.50 7.84 -20.19
C LEU A 93 -13.63 8.50 -21.02
N PRO A 94 -14.56 7.71 -21.59
CA PRO A 94 -15.69 8.25 -22.32
C PRO A 94 -16.80 8.76 -21.38
N GLY A 95 -17.16 10.03 -21.56
CA GLY A 95 -18.27 10.67 -20.84
C GLY A 95 -17.88 11.33 -19.52
N ARG A 96 -18.49 12.49 -19.24
CA ARG A 96 -18.16 13.37 -18.10
C ARG A 96 -18.36 12.71 -16.74
N LEU A 97 -19.44 11.94 -16.58
CA LEU A 97 -19.76 11.29 -15.31
C LEU A 97 -18.73 10.21 -14.94
N ARG A 98 -18.32 9.39 -15.91
CA ARG A 98 -17.33 8.32 -15.70
C ARG A 98 -15.95 8.90 -15.37
N ARG A 99 -15.54 9.95 -16.08
CA ARG A 99 -14.29 10.69 -15.76
C ARG A 99 -14.29 11.20 -14.32
N ARG A 100 -15.35 11.91 -13.92
CA ARG A 100 -15.47 12.47 -12.56
C ARG A 100 -15.50 11.37 -11.50
N GLY A 101 -16.24 10.28 -11.75
CA GLY A 101 -16.30 9.13 -10.85
C GLY A 101 -14.94 8.45 -10.68
N ALA A 102 -14.23 8.20 -11.78
CA ALA A 102 -12.90 7.61 -11.74
C ALA A 102 -11.90 8.50 -10.98
N VAL A 103 -11.87 9.81 -11.29
CA VAL A 103 -11.03 10.78 -10.58
C VAL A 103 -11.36 10.81 -9.09
N ALA A 104 -12.65 10.86 -8.72
CA ALA A 104 -13.07 10.89 -7.32
C ALA A 104 -12.66 9.63 -6.57
N VAL A 105 -12.83 8.45 -7.18
CA VAL A 105 -12.40 7.18 -6.58
C VAL A 105 -10.89 7.13 -6.42
N SER A 106 -10.12 7.46 -7.46
CA SER A 106 -8.65 7.47 -7.41
C SER A 106 -8.12 8.43 -6.35
N LEU A 107 -8.63 9.67 -6.30
CA LEU A 107 -8.24 10.63 -5.27
C LEU A 107 -8.70 10.22 -3.87
N GLY A 108 -9.85 9.54 -3.74
CA GLY A 108 -10.31 8.99 -2.47
C GLY A 108 -9.34 7.96 -1.89
N TRP A 109 -8.87 7.02 -2.73
CA TRP A 109 -7.83 6.06 -2.33
C TRP A 109 -6.49 6.75 -2.03
N GLY A 110 -6.08 7.70 -2.87
CA GLY A 110 -4.88 8.50 -2.63
C GLY A 110 -4.93 9.25 -1.30
N ALA A 111 -6.10 9.82 -0.95
CA ALA A 111 -6.31 10.50 0.32
C ALA A 111 -6.22 9.55 1.51
N LEU A 112 -6.72 8.31 1.41
CA LEU A 112 -6.56 7.29 2.46
C LEU A 112 -5.10 6.91 2.66
N THR A 113 -4.36 6.70 1.56
CA THR A 113 -2.92 6.41 1.60
C THR A 113 -2.15 7.58 2.22
N ALA A 114 -2.45 8.81 1.81
CA ALA A 114 -1.84 10.02 2.36
C ALA A 114 -2.18 10.19 3.85
N ALA A 115 -3.42 9.95 4.26
CA ALA A 115 -3.84 9.99 5.65
C ALA A 115 -3.07 8.96 6.49
N GLY A 116 -2.95 7.72 6.01
CA GLY A 116 -2.13 6.70 6.68
C GLY A 116 -0.65 7.09 6.78
N LEU A 117 -0.13 7.80 5.78
CA LEU A 117 1.27 8.28 5.80
C LEU A 117 1.48 9.43 6.81
N LEU A 118 0.58 10.42 6.80
CA LEU A 118 0.74 11.70 7.49
C LEU A 118 0.19 11.71 8.92
N LEU A 119 -0.91 10.99 9.19
CA LEU A 119 -1.55 11.02 10.50
C LEU A 119 -0.77 10.16 11.51
N PRO A 120 -0.70 10.57 12.79
CA PRO A 120 -0.18 9.71 13.85
C PRO A 120 -1.01 8.43 13.96
N GLY A 121 -0.35 7.28 14.15
CA GLY A 121 -1.08 6.02 14.37
C GLY A 121 -1.82 6.08 15.69
N GLY A 122 -3.13 5.84 15.66
CA GLY A 122 -3.95 5.74 16.86
C GLY A 122 -3.55 4.49 17.65
N GLN A 123 -2.63 4.64 18.60
CA GLN A 123 -2.49 3.70 19.70
C GLN A 123 -3.76 3.86 20.54
N ARG A 124 -4.75 2.99 20.35
CA ARG A 124 -5.62 2.64 21.48
C ARG A 124 -4.70 1.88 22.44
N GLU A 125 -4.03 2.61 23.34
CA GLU A 125 -3.66 2.04 24.62
C GLU A 125 -4.94 1.48 25.20
N LEU A 126 -5.01 0.16 25.34
CA LEU A 126 -6.01 -0.43 26.22
C LEU A 126 -5.69 0.10 27.62
N PRO A 127 -6.60 0.84 28.28
CA PRO A 127 -6.35 1.32 29.63
C PRO A 127 -6.07 0.12 30.55
N GLY A 128 -4.86 0.07 31.11
CA GLY A 128 -4.51 -0.61 32.35
C GLY A 128 -5.11 -1.99 32.61
N VAL A 129 -4.58 -3.04 31.97
CA VAL A 129 -4.60 -4.40 32.57
C VAL A 129 -3.20 -4.84 33.02
N ALA A 130 -2.15 -4.11 32.64
CA ALA A 130 -0.76 -4.44 33.01
C ALA A 130 -0.31 -3.86 34.36
N GLY A 131 -1.12 -3.05 35.05
CA GLY A 131 -0.72 -2.35 36.29
C GLY A 131 -0.89 -3.14 37.59
N TRP A 132 -1.53 -4.32 37.57
CA TRP A 132 -1.93 -5.03 38.79
C TRP A 132 -1.10 -6.28 39.11
N LEU A 133 -0.06 -6.58 38.34
CA LEU A 133 0.65 -7.86 38.45
C LEU A 133 2.18 -7.78 38.67
N THR A 134 2.75 -6.59 38.83
CA THR A 134 4.21 -6.45 39.01
C THR A 134 4.65 -5.65 40.23
N ASP A 135 3.83 -5.58 41.28
CA ASP A 135 4.34 -5.26 42.62
C ASP A 135 4.40 -6.53 43.47
N ARG A 136 5.45 -7.32 43.21
CA ARG A 136 6.12 -8.11 44.25
C ARG A 136 7.62 -7.93 44.05
N HIS A 137 8.22 -7.34 45.08
CA HIS A 137 9.64 -7.37 45.35
C HIS A 137 10.22 -8.79 45.16
N ASP A 138 11.37 -8.84 44.50
CA ASP A 138 12.64 -9.44 44.96
C ASP A 138 13.58 -9.43 43.74
N GLY A 139 14.67 -8.66 43.75
CA GLY A 139 15.92 -9.15 44.33
C GLY A 139 16.75 -9.84 43.23
N GLU A 140 17.73 -9.09 42.70
CA GLU A 140 18.96 -9.64 42.13
C GLU A 140 18.91 -10.36 40.76
N GLY A 141 19.81 -9.96 39.85
CA GLY A 141 20.23 -10.83 38.74
C GLY A 141 19.92 -10.33 37.32
N ARG A 142 20.91 -9.63 36.74
CA ARG A 142 21.27 -9.59 35.31
C ARG A 142 20.50 -10.57 34.39
N THR A 143 19.95 -10.04 33.30
CA THR A 143 20.44 -10.35 31.94
C THR A 143 19.87 -9.37 30.92
N GLN A 144 20.79 -8.59 30.37
CA GLN A 144 20.60 -7.65 29.28
C GLN A 144 20.53 -8.46 27.97
N TRP A 145 19.36 -8.62 27.37
CA TRP A 145 19.23 -9.18 26.03
C TRP A 145 19.30 -8.06 25.00
N SER A 146 20.51 -7.71 24.58
CA SER A 146 20.74 -6.87 23.40
C SER A 146 20.69 -7.74 22.14
N ALA A 147 19.57 -7.69 21.41
CA ALA A 147 19.53 -8.19 20.04
C ALA A 147 20.17 -7.16 19.10
N SER A 148 21.51 -7.13 19.04
CA SER A 148 22.25 -6.31 18.08
C SER A 148 22.27 -7.01 16.71
N TRP A 149 21.46 -6.55 15.76
CA TRP A 149 21.66 -6.87 14.35
C TRP A 149 22.82 -6.02 13.81
N ARG A 150 24.05 -6.53 13.94
CA ARG A 150 25.22 -5.98 13.25
C ARG A 150 25.23 -6.49 11.81
N TRP A 151 24.83 -5.63 10.87
CA TRP A 151 25.04 -5.83 9.46
C TRP A 151 26.54 -5.70 9.16
N ALA A 152 27.19 -6.79 8.77
CA ALA A 152 28.58 -6.81 8.33
C ALA A 152 28.66 -6.33 6.87
N GLY A 153 28.85 -5.02 6.68
CA GLY A 153 29.21 -4.42 5.40
C GLY A 153 30.64 -3.89 5.45
N THR A 154 31.64 -4.77 5.41
CA THR A 154 33.04 -4.37 5.19
C THR A 154 33.23 -4.02 3.73
N CYS A 155 33.23 -2.73 3.39
CA CYS A 155 33.86 -2.23 2.17
C CYS A 155 34.98 -1.27 2.58
N ARG A 156 36.19 -1.82 2.78
CA ARG A 156 37.40 -1.07 3.14
C ARG A 156 38.18 -0.74 1.86
N ARG A 157 38.27 0.57 1.58
CA ARG A 157 39.34 1.35 0.92
C ARG A 157 39.95 0.81 -0.39
N GLY A 158 39.75 1.58 -1.47
CA GLY A 158 40.79 1.88 -2.44
C GLY A 158 41.10 3.38 -2.38
N ARG A 159 42.26 3.76 -1.85
CA ARG A 159 42.79 5.13 -1.83
C ARG A 159 44.10 5.06 -2.62
N THR A 160 44.10 5.50 -3.87
CA THR A 160 45.31 5.64 -4.68
C THR A 160 45.73 7.09 -4.67
N THR A 161 46.85 7.35 -4.01
CA THR A 161 47.69 8.53 -4.20
C THR A 161 48.92 8.09 -4.96
N SER A 162 49.13 8.69 -6.13
CA SER A 162 50.38 9.20 -6.69
C SER A 162 50.17 9.50 -8.17
#